data_AF-A0A954N841-F1
#
_entry.id   AF-A0A954N841-F1
#
_cell.length_a   1.000
_cell.length_b   1.000
_cell.length_c   1.000
_cell.angle_alpha   90.00
_cell.angle_beta   90.00
_cell.angle_gamma   90.00
#
_symmetry.space_group_name_H-M   'P 1'
#
loop_
_entity.id
_entity.type
_entity.pdbx_description
1 polymer ?
#
loop_
_entity_poly.entity_id
_entity_poly.type
_entity_poly.pdbx_seq_one_letter_code
_entity_poly.pdbx_strand_id
1 'polypeptide(L)'
;MTKNRQESEQTALLTTLRRIRREAGVTQEALARKLGQPQSFVSKYEAGERRLDILEVRQVCHALGLSLFEFVKRFEESLRP
;
A
#
# COMPACT_ATOMS: atom_id res chain seq x y z
N MET A 1 -14.73 8.99 -20.01
CA MET A 1 -14.20 9.90 -18.97
C MET A 1 -14.06 9.22 -17.60
N THR A 2 -13.71 7.93 -17.55
CA THR A 2 -13.65 7.14 -16.30
C THR A 2 -12.23 6.89 -15.79
N LYS A 3 -11.21 7.17 -16.62
CA LYS A 3 -9.79 6.86 -16.37
C LYS A 3 -9.19 7.68 -15.22
N ASN A 4 -9.54 8.97 -15.13
CA ASN A 4 -8.94 9.88 -14.14
C ASN A 4 -9.23 9.51 -12.68
N ARG A 5 -10.46 9.04 -12.37
CA ARG A 5 -10.86 8.78 -10.98
C ARG A 5 -10.24 7.49 -10.44
N GLN A 6 -10.21 6.43 -11.25
CA GLN A 6 -9.58 5.18 -10.82
C GLN A 6 -8.06 5.31 -10.70
N GLU A 7 -7.42 6.09 -11.57
CA GLU A 7 -5.98 6.39 -11.46
C GLU A 7 -5.67 7.23 -10.21
N SER A 8 -6.54 8.17 -9.83
CA SER A 8 -6.39 8.93 -8.58
C SER A 8 -6.60 8.07 -7.33
N GLU A 9 -7.61 7.18 -7.32
CA GLU A 9 -7.88 6.28 -6.20
C GLU A 9 -6.77 5.22 -6.04
N GLN A 10 -6.27 4.66 -7.14
CA GLN A 10 -5.12 3.75 -7.13
C GLN A 10 -3.87 4.43 -6.57
N THR A 11 -3.62 5.68 -6.97
CA THR A 11 -2.49 6.46 -6.44
C THR A 11 -2.64 6.71 -4.94
N ALA A 12 -3.85 7.03 -4.47
CA ALA A 12 -4.13 7.21 -3.05
C ALA A 12 -3.94 5.92 -2.24
N LEU A 13 -4.34 4.76 -2.78
CA LEU A 13 -4.14 3.45 -2.16
C LEU A 13 -2.64 3.17 -1.93
N LEU A 14 -1.82 3.33 -2.97
CA LEU A 14 -0.39 3.05 -2.91
C LEU A 14 0.35 4.07 -2.03
N THR A 15 -0.05 5.34 -2.10
CA THR A 15 0.50 6.40 -1.24
C THR A 15 0.19 6.13 0.22
N THR A 16 -1.02 5.66 0.54
CA THR A 16 -1.42 5.29 1.91
C THR A 16 -0.60 4.13 2.44
N LEU A 17 -0.38 3.06 1.65
CA LEU A 17 0.49 1.95 2.04
C LEU A 17 1.94 2.39 2.28
N ARG A 18 2.47 3.23 1.38
CA ARG A 18 3.83 3.79 1.51
C ARG A 18 3.97 4.65 2.77
N ARG A 19 2.94 5.46 3.08
CA ARG A 19 2.88 6.26 4.30
C ARG A 19 2.89 5.39 5.55
N ILE A 20 2.03 4.38 5.63
CA ILE A 20 1.98 3.43 6.76
C ILE A 20 3.32 2.73 6.94
N ARG A 21 3.98 2.31 5.85
CA ARG A 21 5.32 1.70 5.94
C ARG A 21 6.35 2.66 6.55
N ARG A 22 6.34 3.93 6.13
CA ARG A 22 7.24 4.97 6.66
C ARG A 22 6.95 5.28 8.12
N GLU A 23 5.68 5.40 8.51
CA GLU A 23 5.24 5.58 9.90
C GLU A 23 5.72 4.43 10.80
N ALA A 24 5.72 3.20 10.29
CA ALA A 24 6.25 2.03 10.99
C ALA A 24 7.79 1.96 11.02
N GLY A 25 8.51 2.90 10.38
CA GLY A 25 9.98 2.90 10.32
C GLY A 25 10.57 1.73 9.52
N VAL A 26 9.78 1.07 8.66
CA VAL A 26 10.20 -0.14 7.94
C VAL A 26 10.76 0.22 6.55
N THR A 27 11.95 -0.27 6.21
CA THR A 27 12.51 -0.08 4.85
C THR A 27 11.79 -0.98 3.83
N GLN A 28 11.89 -0.67 2.53
CA GLN A 28 11.28 -1.52 1.49
C GLN A 28 11.84 -2.94 1.53
N GLU A 29 13.15 -3.10 1.72
CA GLU A 29 13.80 -4.41 1.88
C GLU A 29 13.30 -5.16 3.11
N ALA A 30 13.14 -4.48 4.24
CA ALA A 30 12.64 -5.10 5.46
C ALA A 30 11.19 -5.58 5.30
N LEU A 31 10.34 -4.78 4.64
CA LEU A 31 8.98 -5.20 4.33
C LEU A 31 8.97 -6.39 3.36
N ALA A 32 9.78 -6.35 2.30
CA ALA A 32 9.88 -7.44 1.35
C ALA A 32 10.29 -8.77 2.03
N ARG A 33 11.28 -8.72 2.94
CA ARG A 33 11.67 -9.87 3.77
C ARG A 33 10.52 -10.39 4.63
N LYS A 34 9.75 -9.52 5.27
CA LYS A 34 8.57 -9.92 6.07
C LYS A 34 7.49 -10.59 5.21
N LEU A 35 7.38 -10.22 3.94
CA LEU A 35 6.40 -10.76 3.00
C LEU A 35 6.89 -12.01 2.25
N GLY A 36 8.17 -12.40 2.42
CA GLY A 36 8.77 -13.46 1.62
C GLY A 36 8.87 -13.11 0.13
N GLN A 37 9.02 -11.82 -0.20
CA GLN A 37 9.05 -11.29 -1.56
C GLN A 37 10.39 -10.62 -1.88
N PRO A 38 10.75 -10.49 -3.18
CA PRO A 38 11.88 -9.64 -3.59
C PRO A 38 11.64 -8.17 -3.22
N GLN A 39 12.70 -7.38 -2.96
CA GLN A 39 12.57 -5.93 -2.73
C GLN A 39 11.83 -5.22 -3.87
N SER A 40 11.98 -5.72 -5.10
CA SER A 40 11.31 -5.19 -6.29
C SER A 40 9.78 -5.33 -6.24
N PHE A 41 9.23 -6.26 -5.46
CA PHE A 41 7.79 -6.31 -5.20
C PHE A 41 7.32 -5.00 -4.54
N VAL A 42 8.04 -4.57 -3.50
CA VAL A 42 7.70 -3.37 -2.73
C VAL A 42 7.93 -2.11 -3.54
N SER A 43 9.07 -1.98 -4.22
CA SER A 43 9.34 -0.78 -5.02
C SER A 43 8.35 -0.62 -6.17
N LYS A 44 8.00 -1.70 -6.87
CA LYS A 44 7.07 -1.65 -8.02
C LYS A 44 5.67 -1.24 -7.62
N TYR A 45 5.13 -1.77 -6.52
CA TYR A 45 3.80 -1.34 -6.09
C TYR A 45 3.84 0.10 -5.56
N GLU A 46 4.88 0.51 -4.82
CA GLU A 46 4.97 1.91 -4.35
C GLU A 46 5.16 2.92 -5.49
N ALA A 47 5.70 2.49 -6.63
CA ALA A 47 5.84 3.28 -7.85
C ALA A 47 4.60 3.25 -8.76
N GLY A 48 3.60 2.39 -8.46
CA GLY A 48 2.42 2.20 -9.31
C GLY A 48 2.64 1.32 -10.54
N GLU A 49 3.83 0.74 -10.70
CA GLU A 49 4.17 -0.20 -11.77
C GLU A 49 3.52 -1.58 -11.57
N ARG A 50 3.09 -1.87 -10.33
CA ARG A 50 2.40 -3.11 -9.97
C ARG A 50 1.16 -2.82 -9.14
N ARG A 51 0.03 -3.40 -9.54
CA ARG A 51 -1.20 -3.39 -8.73
C ARG A 51 -1.11 -4.45 -7.63
N LEU A 52 -1.70 -4.16 -6.48
CA LEU A 52 -1.91 -5.13 -5.41
C LEU A 52 -3.38 -5.56 -5.42
N ASP A 53 -3.63 -6.85 -5.24
CA ASP A 53 -4.97 -7.31 -4.89
C ASP A 53 -5.25 -7.14 -3.39
N ILE A 54 -6.48 -7.41 -2.96
CA ILE A 54 -6.89 -7.20 -1.57
C ILE A 54 -6.19 -8.13 -0.57
N LEU A 55 -5.78 -9.34 -0.99
CA LEU A 55 -5.05 -10.27 -0.14
C LEU A 55 -3.61 -9.78 0.06
N GLU A 56 -3.00 -9.24 -0.99
CA GLU A 56 -1.67 -8.63 -0.92
C GLU A 56 -1.69 -7.36 -0.05
N VAL A 57 -2.69 -6.49 -0.22
CA VAL A 57 -2.88 -5.32 0.66
C VAL A 57 -3.00 -5.77 2.12
N ARG A 58 -3.80 -6.81 2.40
CA ARG A 58 -3.95 -7.38 3.74
C ARG A 58 -2.60 -7.88 4.30
N GLN A 59 -1.80 -8.59 3.51
CA GLN A 59 -0.49 -9.09 3.93
C GLN A 59 0.47 -7.94 4.26
N VAL A 60 0.51 -6.90 3.40
CA VAL A 60 1.31 -5.69 3.63
C VAL A 60 0.90 -5.03 4.95
N CYS A 61 -0.40 -4.85 5.21
CA CYS A 61 -0.90 -4.28 6.45
C CYS A 61 -0.42 -5.08 7.67
N HIS A 62 -0.61 -6.40 7.66
CA HIS A 62 -0.19 -7.25 8.78
C HIS A 62 1.33 -7.23 9.00
N ALA A 63 2.14 -7.22 7.94
CA ALA A 63 3.59 -7.11 8.04
C ALA A 63 4.06 -5.78 8.67
N LEU A 64 3.23 -4.74 8.56
CA LEU A 64 3.43 -3.41 9.15
C LEU A 64 2.75 -3.25 10.52
N GLY A 65 2.13 -4.30 11.07
CA GLY A 65 1.50 -4.27 12.39
C GLY A 65 0.12 -3.61 12.41
N LEU A 66 -0.57 -3.58 11.27
CA LEU A 66 -1.86 -2.90 11.10
C LEU A 66 -2.91 -3.85 10.51
N SER A 67 -4.18 -3.71 10.90
CA SER A 67 -5.27 -4.51 10.35
C SER A 67 -5.73 -3.96 9.00
N LEU A 68 -6.26 -4.81 8.11
CA LEU A 68 -6.85 -4.34 6.85
C LEU A 68 -7.97 -3.31 7.08
N PHE A 69 -8.74 -3.45 8.17
CA PHE A 69 -9.82 -2.52 8.50
C PHE A 69 -9.29 -1.11 8.81
N GLU A 70 -8.23 -1.03 9.62
CA GLU A 70 -7.58 0.25 9.93
C GLU A 70 -6.96 0.88 8.66
N PHE A 71 -6.46 0.06 7.74
CA PHE A 71 -5.98 0.55 6.45
C PHE A 71 -7.10 1.17 5.62
N VAL A 72 -8.23 0.47 5.48
CA VAL A 72 -9.39 0.95 4.72
C VAL A 72 -9.88 2.27 5.28
N LYS A 73 -9.96 2.40 6.62
CA LYS A 73 -10.32 3.67 7.27
C LYS A 73 -9.41 4.82 6.82
N ARG A 74 -8.07 4.64 6.90
CA ARG A 74 -7.09 5.66 6.51
C ARG A 74 -7.11 5.96 5.02
N PHE A 75 -7.37 4.96 4.20
CA PHE A 75 -7.50 5.11 2.75
C PHE A 75 -8.72 5.95 2.40
N GLU A 76 -9.90 5.62 2.94
CA GLU A 76 -11.13 6.40 2.76
C GLU A 76 -10.97 7.85 3.25
N GLU A 77 -10.28 8.08 4.36
CA GLU A 77 -9.93 9.42 4.84
C GLU A 77 -9.06 10.19 3.84
N SER A 78 -8.14 9.51 3.13
CA SER A 78 -7.28 10.13 2.11
C SER A 78 -8.00 10.48 0.81
N LEU A 79 -9.18 9.91 0.56
CA LEU A 79 -10.00 10.20 -0.62
C LEU A 79 -10.97 11.37 -0.40
N ARG A 80 -11.11 11.86 0.83
CA ARG A 80 -11.95 13.01 1.12
C ARG A 80 -11.28 14.29 0.60
N PRO A 81 -12.03 15.18 -0.08
CA PRO A 81 -11.53 16.46 -0.57
C PRO A 81 -11.17 17.43 0.55
#